data_AF-A0A2M8P9N3-F1
#
_entry.id   AF-A0A2M8P9N3-F1
#
_cell.length_a   1.000
_cell.length_b   1.000
_cell.length_c   1.000
_cell.angle_alpha   90.00
_cell.angle_beta   90.00
_cell.angle_gamma   90.00
#
_symmetry.space_group_name_H-M   'P 1'
#
loop_
_entity.id
_entity.type
_entity.pdbx_description
1 polymer ?
#
loop_
_entity_poly.entity_id
_entity_poly.type
_entity_poly.pdbx_seq_one_letter_code
_entity_poly.pdbx_strand_id
1 'polypeptide(L)'
;GLILERIRLPQSGAMASALFPESALLPRLIPATRVTTAVLWALIAAFAVWWLMQRTPFGYALRALGANSAFARYGGIRLERVIVGAMALSGLLGGLAGTYLALGIYQRLPLAVSNGLTFEGIVAALLARNNPLAVPAMALLYAYLRVGAPIMQNDAAVSL
;
A
#
# COMPACT_ATOMS: atom_id res chain seq x y z
N GLY A 1 24.50 3.94 18.82
CA GLY A 1 24.63 3.53 20.23
C GLY A 1 23.39 3.87 21.04
N LEU A 2 23.11 5.15 21.29
CA LEU A 2 22.12 5.61 22.28
C LEU A 2 20.64 5.56 21.88
N ILE A 3 20.29 5.51 20.59
CA ILE A 3 18.87 5.53 20.15
C ILE A 3 18.22 4.13 20.20
N LEU A 4 19.01 3.07 20.01
CA LEU A 4 18.52 1.69 19.98
C LEU A 4 18.15 1.17 21.38
N GLU A 5 18.74 1.73 22.43
CA GLU A 5 18.50 1.30 23.82
C GLU A 5 17.16 1.80 24.37
N ARG A 6 16.71 3.00 23.94
CA ARG A 6 15.40 3.57 24.34
C ARG A 6 14.19 2.88 23.68
N ILE A 7 14.40 2.17 22.58
CA ILE A 7 13.34 1.42 21.87
C ILE A 7 13.28 -0.04 22.35
N ARG A 8 14.29 -0.50 23.09
CA ARG A 8 14.41 -1.88 23.56
C ARG A 8 13.76 -2.04 24.93
N LEU A 9 12.50 -2.45 24.96
CA LEU A 9 11.85 -2.83 26.23
C LEU A 9 12.44 -4.16 26.76
N PRO A 10 12.71 -4.30 28.07
CA PRO A 10 13.50 -5.40 28.63
C PRO A 10 12.84 -6.79 28.62
N GLN A 11 11.63 -6.95 28.07
CA GLN A 11 10.84 -8.19 28.20
C GLN A 11 10.31 -8.77 26.89
N SER A 12 10.74 -8.28 25.73
CA SER A 12 10.37 -8.88 24.45
C SER A 12 11.57 -8.95 23.51
N GLY A 13 12.00 -10.15 23.15
CA GLY A 13 13.09 -10.41 22.20
C GLY A 13 12.83 -9.94 20.76
N ALA A 14 11.80 -9.13 20.51
CA ALA A 14 11.45 -8.58 19.21
C ALA A 14 11.73 -7.07 19.17
N MET A 15 12.47 -6.63 18.16
CA MET A 15 12.72 -5.21 17.88
C MET A 15 11.43 -4.54 17.36
N ALA A 16 10.62 -3.97 18.24
CA ALA A 16 9.44 -3.20 17.89
C ALA A 16 9.15 -2.10 18.92
N SER A 17 8.49 -1.01 18.51
CA SER A 17 8.02 0.02 19.45
C SER A 17 6.98 -0.53 20.42
N ALA A 18 6.71 0.22 21.51
CA ALA A 18 5.54 -0.03 22.34
C ALA A 18 4.24 -0.04 21.50
N LEU A 19 3.24 -0.81 21.95
CA LEU A 19 1.92 -0.88 21.33
C LEU A 19 1.27 0.51 21.32
N PHE A 20 0.63 0.87 20.20
CA PHE A 20 -0.13 2.13 20.11
C PHE A 20 -1.33 2.10 21.07
N PRO A 21 -1.67 3.21 21.75
CA PRO A 21 -2.83 3.30 22.63
C PRO A 21 -4.13 3.00 21.87
N GLU A 22 -5.11 2.39 22.55
CA GLU A 22 -6.34 1.87 21.92
C GLU A 22 -7.16 2.94 21.16
N SER A 23 -7.00 4.23 21.52
CA SER A 23 -7.62 5.38 20.85
C SER A 23 -7.00 5.74 19.49
N ALA A 24 -5.77 5.29 19.22
CA ALA A 24 -5.06 5.50 17.96
C ALA A 24 -5.17 4.29 17.01
N LEU A 25 -5.80 3.20 17.46
CA LEU A 25 -6.03 2.02 16.65
C LEU A 25 -7.26 2.22 15.78
N LEU A 26 -7.13 1.88 14.50
CA LEU A 26 -8.25 1.91 13.58
C LEU A 26 -9.33 0.91 14.06
N PRO A 27 -10.60 1.35 14.22
CA PRO A 27 -11.66 0.47 14.70
C PRO A 27 -11.87 -0.70 13.73
N ARG A 28 -11.88 -1.91 14.30
CA ARG A 28 -12.11 -3.16 13.57
C ARG A 28 -13.59 -3.22 13.14
N LEU A 29 -13.87 -3.49 11.87
CA LEU A 29 -15.27 -3.59 11.39
C LEU A 29 -15.91 -4.94 11.73
N ILE A 30 -15.12 -5.99 11.95
CA ILE A 30 -15.61 -7.34 12.26
C ILE A 30 -14.87 -7.84 13.52
N PRO A 31 -15.57 -8.12 14.62
CA PRO A 31 -14.96 -8.79 15.76
C PRO A 31 -14.55 -10.20 15.32
N ALA A 32 -13.27 -10.54 15.53
CA ALA A 32 -12.59 -11.79 15.12
C ALA A 32 -11.85 -11.81 13.77
N THR A 33 -11.79 -10.71 12.99
CA THR A 33 -10.96 -10.67 11.76
C THR A 33 -9.94 -9.53 11.79
N ARG A 34 -8.79 -9.71 11.10
CA ARG A 34 -7.79 -8.64 10.85
C ARG A 34 -8.30 -7.55 9.88
N VAL A 35 -9.60 -7.55 9.58
CA VAL A 35 -10.25 -6.60 8.66
C VAL A 35 -10.59 -5.34 9.44
N THR A 36 -9.75 -4.34 9.24
CA THR A 36 -9.86 -3.03 9.85
C THR A 36 -10.55 -2.05 8.88
N THR A 37 -10.99 -0.89 9.37
CA THR A 37 -11.53 0.27 8.59
C THR A 37 -10.72 0.67 7.36
N ALA A 38 -9.51 0.16 7.24
CA ALA A 38 -8.65 0.38 6.10
C ALA A 38 -9.06 -0.28 4.79
N VAL A 39 -9.87 -1.34 4.82
CA VAL A 39 -10.44 -1.83 3.55
C VAL A 39 -11.34 -0.75 2.94
N LEU A 40 -12.12 -0.05 3.77
CA LEU A 40 -12.93 1.08 3.33
C LEU A 40 -12.05 2.23 2.82
N TRP A 41 -11.01 2.60 3.56
CA TRP A 41 -10.06 3.62 3.12
C TRP A 41 -9.31 3.25 1.83
N ALA A 42 -8.96 1.98 1.65
CA ALA A 42 -8.32 1.49 0.43
C ALA A 42 -9.27 1.58 -0.78
N LEU A 43 -10.55 1.25 -0.60
CA LEU A 43 -11.57 1.40 -1.64
C LEU A 43 -11.79 2.89 -1.99
N ILE A 44 -11.88 3.76 -0.99
CA ILE A 44 -11.99 5.21 -1.19
C ILE A 44 -10.76 5.75 -1.93
N ALA A 45 -9.55 5.34 -1.54
CA ALA A 45 -8.32 5.75 -2.21
C ALA A 45 -8.26 5.25 -3.66
N ALA A 46 -8.62 3.99 -3.92
CA ALA A 46 -8.69 3.44 -5.28
C ALA A 46 -9.70 4.23 -6.15
N PHE A 47 -10.87 4.54 -5.61
CA PHE A 47 -11.88 5.35 -6.29
C PHE A 47 -11.40 6.79 -6.54
N ALA A 48 -10.74 7.41 -5.56
CA ALA A 48 -10.18 8.76 -5.69
C ALA A 48 -9.10 8.82 -6.78
N VAL A 49 -8.20 7.82 -6.84
CA VAL A 49 -7.19 7.72 -7.89
C VAL A 49 -7.82 7.49 -9.25
N TRP A 50 -8.81 6.60 -9.34
CA TRP A 50 -9.59 6.37 -10.55
C TRP A 50 -10.25 7.66 -11.05
N TRP A 51 -10.92 8.39 -10.16
CA TRP A 51 -11.57 9.66 -10.47
C TRP A 51 -10.56 10.69 -10.95
N LEU A 52 -9.44 10.84 -10.24
CA LEU A 52 -8.38 11.76 -10.62
C LEU A 52 -7.82 11.42 -12.00
N MET A 53 -7.56 10.14 -12.28
CA MET A 53 -7.07 9.71 -13.58
C MET A 53 -8.09 9.96 -14.70
N GLN A 54 -9.37 9.60 -14.51
CA GLN A 54 -10.35 9.63 -15.59
C GLN A 54 -10.98 11.00 -15.82
N ARG A 55 -11.18 11.80 -14.78
CA ARG A 55 -11.95 13.05 -14.84
C ARG A 55 -11.12 14.32 -14.83
N THR A 56 -9.83 14.26 -14.50
CA THR A 56 -9.01 15.49 -14.39
C THR A 56 -8.00 15.68 -15.54
N PRO A 57 -7.72 16.93 -15.92
CA PRO A 57 -6.70 17.24 -16.93
C PRO A 57 -5.30 16.81 -16.49
N PHE A 58 -5.04 16.75 -15.18
CA PHE A 58 -3.80 16.23 -14.61
C PHE A 58 -3.61 14.74 -14.96
N GLY A 59 -4.66 13.93 -14.81
CA GLY A 59 -4.64 12.51 -15.18
C GLY A 59 -4.44 12.28 -16.68
N TYR A 60 -5.02 13.13 -17.53
CA TYR A 60 -4.79 13.10 -18.97
C TYR A 60 -3.33 13.44 -19.30
N ALA A 61 -2.79 14.52 -18.72
CA ALA A 61 -1.40 14.93 -18.92
C ALA A 61 -0.41 13.87 -18.46
N LEU A 62 -0.70 13.18 -17.35
CA LEU A 62 0.13 12.09 -16.84
C LEU A 62 0.13 10.86 -17.78
N ARG A 63 -1.01 10.50 -18.36
CA ARG A 63 -1.08 9.43 -19.37
C ARG A 63 -0.38 9.81 -20.67
N ALA A 64 -0.56 11.04 -21.13
CA ALA A 64 0.12 11.55 -22.33
C ALA A 64 1.65 11.55 -22.14
N LEU A 65 2.12 11.97 -20.97
CA LEU A 65 3.53 11.92 -20.57
C LEU A 65 4.07 10.48 -20.57
N GLY A 66 3.32 9.54 -20.01
CA GLY A 66 3.71 8.12 -19.95
C GLY A 66 3.73 7.43 -21.33
N ALA A 67 2.91 7.89 -22.27
CA ALA A 67 2.91 7.38 -23.65
C ALA A 67 4.09 7.94 -24.45
N ASN A 68 4.30 9.27 -24.42
CA ASN A 68 5.46 9.88 -25.05
C ASN A 68 5.77 11.28 -24.49
N SER A 69 6.87 11.40 -23.76
CA SER A 69 7.30 12.66 -23.12
C SER A 69 7.69 13.75 -24.12
N ALA A 70 8.24 13.39 -25.29
CA ALA A 70 8.60 14.36 -26.32
C ALA A 70 7.35 15.01 -26.93
N PHE A 71 6.33 14.20 -27.26
CA PHE A 71 5.07 14.72 -27.80
C PHE A 71 4.28 15.54 -26.78
N ALA A 72 4.30 15.14 -25.50
CA ALA A 72 3.67 15.92 -24.44
C ALA A 72 4.27 17.34 -24.33
N ARG A 73 5.59 17.47 -24.56
CA ARG A 73 6.29 18.77 -24.51
C ARG A 73 5.91 19.66 -25.69
N TYR A 74 5.81 19.08 -26.89
CA TYR A 74 5.32 19.79 -28.08
C TYR A 74 3.85 20.19 -27.97
N GLY A 75 3.03 19.40 -27.26
CA GLY A 75 1.62 19.69 -27.00
C GLY A 75 1.35 20.80 -25.96
N GLY A 76 2.36 21.54 -25.51
CA GLY A 76 2.21 22.64 -24.55
C GLY A 76 1.97 22.21 -23.09
N ILE A 77 2.14 20.91 -22.78
CA ILE A 77 2.03 20.41 -21.40
C ILE A 77 3.29 20.77 -20.63
N ARG A 78 3.12 21.40 -19.46
CA ARG A 78 4.24 21.67 -18.54
C ARG A 78 4.64 20.40 -17.80
N LEU A 79 5.54 19.60 -18.40
CA LEU A 79 5.98 18.30 -17.86
C LEU A 79 6.43 18.38 -16.40
N GLU A 80 7.22 19.40 -16.04
CA GLU A 80 7.78 19.55 -14.69
C GLU A 80 6.68 19.59 -13.62
N ARG A 81 5.59 20.32 -13.88
CA ARG A 81 4.45 20.41 -12.95
C ARG A 81 3.69 19.09 -12.83
N VAL A 82 3.58 18.36 -13.93
CA VAL A 82 2.92 17.04 -13.95
C VAL A 82 3.75 16.03 -13.15
N ILE A 83 5.07 16.02 -13.33
CA ILE A 83 5.99 15.13 -12.61
C ILE A 83 5.97 15.44 -11.11
N VAL A 84 6.12 16.71 -10.71
CA VAL A 84 6.09 17.11 -9.30
C VAL A 84 4.74 16.78 -8.66
N GLY A 85 3.64 17.03 -9.35
CA GLY A 85 2.31 16.66 -8.89
C GLY A 85 2.15 15.14 -8.72
N ALA A 86 2.72 14.34 -9.62
CA ALA A 86 2.63 12.89 -9.56
C ALA A 86 3.46 12.33 -8.39
N MET A 87 4.64 12.90 -8.15
CA MET A 87 5.47 12.56 -6.99
C MET A 87 4.78 12.92 -5.67
N ALA A 88 4.20 14.12 -5.57
CA ALA A 88 3.47 14.54 -4.38
C ALA A 88 2.26 13.63 -4.08
N LEU A 89 1.50 13.28 -5.12
CA LEU A 89 0.36 12.38 -4.98
C LEU A 89 0.79 10.96 -4.58
N SER A 90 1.86 10.43 -5.20
CA SER A 90 2.42 9.13 -4.85
C SER A 90 2.89 9.10 -3.39
N GLY A 91 3.58 10.16 -2.94
CA GLY A 91 4.01 10.31 -1.55
C GLY A 91 2.84 10.34 -0.56
N LEU A 92 1.76 11.07 -0.88
CA LEU A 92 0.55 11.11 -0.06
C LEU A 92 -0.11 9.72 0.06
N LEU A 93 -0.29 9.02 -1.06
CA LEU A 93 -0.88 7.68 -1.08
C LEU A 93 -0.01 6.66 -0.35
N GLY A 94 1.31 6.72 -0.55
CA GLY A 94 2.28 5.88 0.16
C GLY A 94 2.30 6.14 1.67
N GLY A 95 2.20 7.40 2.09
CA GLY A 95 2.10 7.78 3.50
C GLY A 95 0.83 7.28 4.16
N LEU A 96 -0.32 7.38 3.47
CA LEU A 96 -1.59 6.81 3.93
C LEU A 96 -1.52 5.28 4.07
N ALA A 97 -0.93 4.60 3.09
CA ALA A 97 -0.74 3.15 3.13
C ALA A 97 0.18 2.73 4.30
N GLY A 98 1.29 3.45 4.52
CA GLY A 98 2.20 3.19 5.65
C GLY A 98 1.54 3.43 7.01
N THR A 99 0.74 4.49 7.12
CA THR A 99 -0.05 4.79 8.34
C THR A 99 -1.03 3.66 8.64
N TYR A 100 -1.74 3.16 7.62
CA TYR A 100 -2.59 1.99 7.80
C TYR A 100 -1.80 0.77 8.29
N LEU A 101 -0.64 0.50 7.70
CA LEU A 101 0.18 -0.63 8.08
C LEU A 101 0.58 -0.58 9.56
N ALA A 102 1.00 0.60 10.03
CA ALA A 102 1.42 0.83 11.41
C ALA A 102 0.25 0.78 12.41
N LEU A 103 -0.84 1.50 12.14
CA LEU A 103 -1.97 1.65 13.09
C LEU A 103 -2.97 0.49 13.01
N GLY A 104 -3.13 -0.13 11.86
CA GLY A 104 -4.15 -1.15 11.62
C GLY A 104 -3.64 -2.58 11.80
N ILE A 105 -2.52 -2.93 11.16
CA ILE A 105 -2.06 -4.32 11.07
C ILE A 105 -1.04 -4.63 12.16
N TYR A 106 0.03 -3.83 12.25
CA TYR A 106 1.12 -4.13 13.17
C TYR A 106 0.84 -3.64 14.59
N GLN A 107 0.00 -2.61 14.76
CA GLN A 107 -0.33 -1.96 16.04
C GLN A 107 0.91 -1.48 16.82
N ARG A 108 2.04 -1.42 16.13
CA ARG A 108 3.37 -1.01 16.57
C ARG A 108 4.10 -0.49 15.34
N LEU A 109 5.11 0.35 15.53
CA LEU A 109 5.99 0.78 14.47
C LEU A 109 7.01 -0.34 14.23
N PRO A 110 6.92 -1.10 13.12
CA PRO A 110 7.94 -2.08 12.82
C PRO A 110 9.23 -1.36 12.43
N LEU A 111 10.38 -1.74 12.99
CA LEU A 111 11.67 -1.16 12.59
C LEU A 111 12.07 -1.57 11.16
N ALA A 112 11.47 -2.63 10.64
CA ALA A 112 11.58 -3.06 9.26
C ALA A 112 10.19 -3.45 8.74
N VAL A 113 9.72 -2.76 7.71
CA VAL A 113 8.57 -3.20 6.93
C VAL A 113 9.04 -4.38 6.09
N SER A 114 8.28 -5.48 6.04
CA SER A 114 8.64 -6.64 5.22
C SER A 114 8.87 -6.21 3.78
N ASN A 115 10.09 -6.41 3.25
CA ASN A 115 10.47 -6.01 1.89
C ASN A 115 9.54 -6.59 0.81
N GLY A 116 8.86 -7.71 1.10
CA GLY A 116 7.94 -8.35 0.16
C GLY A 116 6.66 -7.56 -0.11
N LEU A 117 6.12 -6.82 0.87
CA LEU A 117 4.76 -6.27 0.76
C LEU A 117 4.62 -5.26 -0.37
N THR A 118 5.61 -4.40 -0.55
CA THR A 118 5.61 -3.41 -1.65
C THR A 118 5.73 -4.09 -3.01
N PHE A 119 6.57 -5.14 -3.10
CA PHE A 119 6.73 -5.91 -4.34
C PHE A 119 5.43 -6.64 -4.69
N GLU A 120 4.78 -7.29 -3.72
CA GLU A 120 3.47 -7.91 -3.89
C GLU A 120 2.41 -6.89 -4.36
N GLY A 121 2.45 -5.66 -3.85
CA GLY A 121 1.60 -4.57 -4.31
C GLY A 121 1.85 -4.16 -5.77
N ILE A 122 3.11 -4.08 -6.20
CA ILE A 122 3.46 -3.80 -7.60
C ILE A 122 2.97 -4.93 -8.51
N VAL A 123 3.15 -6.19 -8.10
CA VAL A 123 2.68 -7.36 -8.85
C VAL A 123 1.15 -7.34 -9.00
N ALA A 124 0.42 -7.04 -7.92
CA ALA A 124 -1.04 -6.92 -7.97
C ALA A 124 -1.51 -5.78 -8.89
N ALA A 125 -0.82 -4.64 -8.89
CA ALA A 125 -1.14 -3.51 -9.77
C ALA A 125 -0.89 -3.82 -11.26
N LEU A 126 0.20 -4.54 -11.55
CA LEU A 126 0.51 -5.01 -12.91
C LEU A 126 -0.51 -6.04 -13.39
N LEU A 127 -0.93 -6.97 -12.52
CA LEU A 127 -1.99 -7.93 -12.81
C LEU A 127 -3.32 -7.23 -13.15
N ALA A 128 -3.61 -6.12 -12.48
CA ALA A 128 -4.74 -5.24 -12.79
C ALA A 128 -4.56 -4.38 -14.05
N ARG A 129 -3.48 -4.57 -14.84
CA ARG A 129 -3.15 -3.78 -16.04
C ARG A 129 -3.12 -2.26 -15.78
N ASN A 130 -2.67 -1.83 -14.61
CA ASN A 130 -2.70 -0.43 -14.17
C ASN A 130 -4.10 0.22 -14.20
N ASN A 131 -5.18 -0.56 -14.18
CA ASN A 131 -6.54 -0.04 -14.02
C ASN A 131 -6.87 0.10 -12.53
N PRO A 132 -6.97 1.32 -11.97
CA PRO A 132 -7.15 1.53 -10.53
C PRO A 132 -8.44 0.87 -9.98
N LEU A 133 -9.47 0.71 -10.82
CA LEU A 133 -10.73 0.09 -10.42
C LEU A 133 -10.61 -1.44 -10.29
N ALA A 134 -9.71 -2.07 -11.04
CA ALA A 134 -9.47 -3.51 -11.00
C ALA A 134 -8.48 -3.92 -9.89
N VAL A 135 -7.70 -2.98 -9.35
CA VAL A 135 -6.69 -3.24 -8.31
C VAL A 135 -7.27 -3.92 -7.08
N PRO A 136 -8.41 -3.49 -6.48
CA PRO A 136 -8.93 -4.15 -5.29
C PRO A 136 -9.32 -5.62 -5.53
N ALA A 137 -9.91 -5.93 -6.68
CA ALA A 137 -10.30 -7.29 -7.05
C ALA A 137 -9.07 -8.19 -7.26
N MET A 138 -8.05 -7.69 -7.97
CA MET A 138 -6.80 -8.44 -8.21
C MET A 138 -5.98 -8.62 -6.93
N ALA A 139 -5.93 -7.60 -6.07
CA ALA A 139 -5.26 -7.69 -4.77
C ALA A 139 -5.93 -8.72 -3.86
N LEU A 140 -7.26 -8.82 -3.87
CA LEU A 140 -7.99 -9.83 -3.11
C LEU A 140 -7.70 -11.25 -3.62
N LEU A 141 -7.73 -11.45 -4.94
CA LEU A 141 -7.37 -12.73 -5.54
C LEU A 141 -5.92 -13.12 -5.22
N TYR A 142 -4.99 -12.17 -5.37
CA TYR A 142 -3.58 -12.38 -5.03
C TYR A 142 -3.39 -12.75 -3.56
N ALA A 143 -4.05 -12.04 -2.64
CA ALA A 143 -4.00 -12.32 -1.21
C ALA A 143 -4.55 -13.72 -0.89
N TYR A 144 -5.64 -14.14 -1.54
CA TYR A 144 -6.20 -15.48 -1.38
C TYR A 144 -5.20 -16.56 -1.80
N LEU A 145 -4.58 -16.42 -2.97
CA LEU A 145 -3.56 -17.36 -3.46
C LEU A 145 -2.33 -17.40 -2.54
N ARG A 146 -1.90 -16.23 -2.05
CA ARG A 146 -0.75 -16.08 -1.17
C ARG A 146 -0.94 -16.78 0.17
N VAL A 147 -2.14 -16.70 0.75
CA VAL A 147 -2.49 -17.37 2.01
C VAL A 147 -2.75 -18.86 1.80
N GLY A 148 -3.33 -19.26 0.66
CA GLY A 148 -3.59 -20.66 0.32
C GLY A 148 -2.34 -21.49 0.03
N ALA A 149 -1.33 -20.92 -0.60
CA ALA A 149 -0.09 -21.62 -0.97
C ALA A 149 0.63 -22.33 0.21
N PRO A 150 0.91 -21.69 1.36
CA PRO A 150 1.54 -22.36 2.49
C PRO A 150 0.65 -23.41 3.16
N ILE A 151 -0.68 -23.27 3.10
CA ILE A 151 -1.62 -24.27 3.63
C ILE A 151 -1.49 -25.56 2.82
N MET A 152 -1.50 -25.44 1.48
CA MET A 152 -1.31 -26.58 0.59
C MET A 152 0.08 -27.21 0.75
N GLN A 153 1.11 -26.41 1.01
CA GLN A 153 2.47 -26.91 1.22
C GLN A 153 2.62 -27.72 2.52
N ASN A 154 1.92 -27.30 3.59
CA ASN A 154 1.89 -28.04 4.86
C ASN A 154 1.08 -29.34 4.77
N ASP A 155 -0.06 -29.33 4.07
CA ASP A 155 -0.91 -30.53 3.88
C ASP A 155 -0.25 -31.57 2.97
N ALA A 156 0.55 -31.14 1.99
CA ALA A 156 1.31 -32.04 1.13
C ALA A 156 2.44 -32.79 1.86
N ALA A 157 2.63 -32.56 3.17
CA ALA A 157 3.63 -33.21 4.02
C ALA A 157 5.07 -33.20 3.47
N VAL A 158 5.41 -32.22 2.61
CA VAL A 158 6.78 -31.97 2.16
C VAL A 158 7.40 -30.92 3.08
N SER A 159 7.62 -31.31 4.33
CA SER A 159 8.49 -30.60 5.27
C SER A 159 9.93 -31.02 5.01
N LEU A 160 10.79 -30.08 4.59
CA LEU A 160 12.25 -30.25 4.62
C LEU A 160 12.77 -30.37 6.06
#